data_AF-A0A522LBI5-F1
#
_entry.id   AF-A0A522LBI5-F1
#
_cell.length_a   1.000
_cell.length_b   1.000
_cell.length_c   1.000
_cell.angle_alpha   90.00
_cell.angle_beta   90.00
_cell.angle_gamma   90.00
#
_symmetry.space_group_name_H-M   'P 1'
#
loop_
_entity.id
_entity.type
_entity.pdbx_description
1 polymer ?
#
loop_
_entity_poly.entity_id
_entity_poly.type
_entity_poly.pdbx_seq_one_letter_code
_entity_poly.pdbx_strand_id
1 'polypeptide(L)'
;MASTLIINPDVLILDEPTAGLDPLTTRHIIDLLIDENAAGSTIITSTHDLHIVEEMSDVVYVFGMDKNIVKFGPAEGILNDTALLSANNLVHIHSHRHKDKVHVHPHLHIEHHQSTG
;
A
#
# COMPACT_ATOMS: atom_id res chain seq x y z
N MET A 1 7.51 13.31 11.10
CA MET A 1 7.25 13.60 9.67
C MET A 1 7.36 15.10 9.37
N ALA A 2 6.65 15.97 10.10
CA ALA A 2 6.64 17.42 9.83
C ALA A 2 8.02 18.10 9.76
N SER A 3 9.01 17.68 10.55
CA SER A 3 10.36 18.27 10.53
C SER A 3 11.20 17.90 9.30
N THR A 4 10.90 16.79 8.62
CA THR A 4 11.69 16.29 7.47
C THR A 4 11.27 16.96 6.16
N LEU A 5 9.99 17.34 6.04
CA LEU A 5 9.42 18.03 4.87
C LEU A 5 9.87 19.49 4.75
N ILE A 6 10.42 20.08 5.82
CA ILE A 6 10.83 21.50 5.85
C ILE A 6 12.13 21.74 5.03
N ILE A 7 12.84 20.69 4.63
CA ILE A 7 14.23 20.77 4.13
C ILE A 7 14.36 20.45 2.63
N ASN A 8 13.25 20.30 1.88
CA ASN A 8 13.24 19.86 0.47
C ASN A 8 14.25 18.71 0.22
N PRO A 9 14.07 17.54 0.86
CA PRO A 9 15.05 16.48 0.78
C PRO A 9 15.09 15.84 -0.62
N ASP A 10 16.29 15.55 -1.15
CA ASP A 10 16.43 14.82 -2.43
C ASP A 10 15.79 13.42 -2.38
N VAL A 11 15.73 12.81 -1.17
CA VAL A 11 15.15 11.49 -0.93
C VAL A 11 14.38 11.46 0.40
N LEU A 12 13.15 10.97 0.38
CA LEU A 12 12.31 10.74 1.55
C LEU A 12 12.05 9.24 1.72
N ILE A 13 12.43 8.70 2.89
CA ILE A 13 12.19 7.30 3.25
C ILE A 13 11.17 7.25 4.39
N LEU A 14 10.08 6.53 4.19
CA LEU A 14 8.96 6.44 5.11
C LEU A 14 8.65 4.98 5.41
N ASP A 15 8.39 4.68 6.68
CA ASP A 15 7.93 3.35 7.10
C ASP A 15 6.45 3.46 7.47
N GLU A 16 5.57 2.88 6.64
CA GLU A 16 4.11 2.86 6.83
C GLU A 16 3.51 4.23 7.22
N PRO A 17 3.66 5.28 6.38
CA PRO A 17 3.38 6.68 6.73
C PRO A 17 1.90 6.98 7.04
N THR A 18 1.00 6.09 6.65
CA THR A 18 -0.45 6.23 6.78
C THR A 18 -1.05 5.27 7.80
N ALA A 19 -0.24 4.46 8.47
CA ALA A 19 -0.73 3.49 9.44
C ALA A 19 -1.45 4.18 10.62
N GLY A 20 -2.66 3.71 10.91
CA GLY A 20 -3.49 4.23 12.00
C GLY A 20 -4.11 5.61 11.75
N LEU A 21 -3.99 6.16 10.54
CA LEU A 21 -4.66 7.41 10.15
C LEU A 21 -6.08 7.12 9.66
N ASP A 22 -6.98 8.09 9.86
CA ASP A 22 -8.30 8.04 9.26
C ASP A 22 -8.22 8.29 7.73
N PRO A 23 -9.21 7.87 6.94
CA PRO A 23 -9.15 7.96 5.48
C PRO A 23 -8.90 9.37 4.93
N LEU A 24 -9.41 10.42 5.59
CA LEU A 24 -9.21 11.79 5.14
C LEU A 24 -7.76 12.24 5.37
N THR A 25 -7.20 11.91 6.54
CA THR A 25 -5.80 12.24 6.84
C THR A 25 -4.84 11.43 5.99
N THR A 26 -5.11 10.14 5.76
CA THR A 26 -4.37 9.30 4.81
C THR A 26 -4.31 9.98 3.45
N ARG A 27 -5.45 10.42 2.92
CA ARG A 27 -5.51 11.10 1.62
C ARG A 27 -4.59 12.32 1.56
N HIS A 28 -4.66 13.19 2.57
CA HIS A 28 -3.79 14.36 2.62
C HIS A 28 -2.30 13.99 2.64
N ILE A 29 -1.91 12.95 3.38
CA ILE A 29 -0.52 12.49 3.39
C ILE A 29 -0.11 11.97 2.01
N ILE A 30 -0.96 11.19 1.33
CA ILE A 30 -0.68 10.70 -0.04
C ILE A 30 -0.49 11.87 -1.00
N ASP A 31 -1.41 12.84 -1.00
CA ASP A 31 -1.35 14.03 -1.86
C ASP A 31 -0.05 14.81 -1.65
N LEU A 32 0.35 15.01 -0.39
CA LEU A 32 1.61 15.68 -0.07
C LEU A 32 2.83 14.91 -0.62
N LEU A 33 2.85 13.58 -0.52
CA LEU A 33 3.97 12.78 -1.03
C LEU A 33 4.06 12.79 -2.55
N ILE A 34 2.91 12.83 -3.24
CA ILE A 34 2.83 12.98 -4.69
C ILE A 34 3.37 14.35 -5.10
N ASP A 35 2.96 15.42 -4.42
CA ASP A 35 3.44 16.78 -4.69
C ASP A 35 4.95 16.92 -4.46
N GLU A 36 5.48 16.34 -3.38
CA GLU A 36 6.93 16.30 -3.12
C GLU A 36 7.68 15.51 -4.18
N ASN A 37 7.13 14.39 -4.66
CA ASN A 37 7.72 13.65 -5.77
C ASN A 37 7.75 14.47 -7.06
N ALA A 38 6.65 15.15 -7.38
CA ALA A 38 6.55 16.06 -8.53
C ALA A 38 7.52 17.26 -8.42
N ALA A 39 7.84 17.69 -7.20
CA ALA A 39 8.84 18.73 -6.92
C ALA A 39 10.30 18.23 -7.09
N GLY A 40 10.52 16.93 -7.28
CA GLY A 40 11.83 16.33 -7.59
C GLY A 40 12.37 15.38 -6.52
N SER A 41 11.66 15.21 -5.40
CA SER A 41 12.08 14.33 -4.32
C SER A 41 11.85 12.85 -4.69
N THR A 42 12.82 11.98 -4.43
CA THR A 42 12.60 10.54 -4.55
C THR A 42 11.89 10.03 -3.30
N ILE A 43 10.73 9.39 -3.46
CA ILE A 43 9.97 8.84 -2.33
C ILE A 43 10.14 7.32 -2.28
N ILE A 44 10.51 6.80 -1.11
CA ILE A 44 10.57 5.37 -0.81
C ILE A 44 9.69 5.13 0.40
N THR A 45 8.65 4.32 0.24
CA THR A 45 7.74 3.97 1.34
C THR A 45 7.51 2.47 1.41
N SER A 46 7.38 1.94 2.63
CA SER A 46 6.75 0.64 2.87
C SER A 46 5.25 0.85 3.07
N THR A 47 4.44 -0.08 2.55
CA THR A 47 3.00 -0.14 2.80
C THR A 47 2.48 -1.54 2.48
N HIS A 48 1.44 -1.96 3.19
CA HIS A 48 0.63 -3.12 2.86
C HIS A 48 -0.70 -2.74 2.16
N ASP A 49 -1.00 -1.44 2.06
CA ASP A 49 -2.18 -0.94 1.37
C ASP A 49 -1.89 -0.78 -0.13
N LEU A 50 -2.48 -1.67 -0.92
CA LEU A 50 -2.31 -1.68 -2.37
C LEU A 50 -2.96 -0.48 -3.07
N HIS A 51 -3.91 0.21 -2.45
CA HIS A 51 -4.49 1.42 -3.03
C HIS A 51 -3.47 2.56 -3.05
N ILE A 52 -2.66 2.67 -1.99
CA ILE A 52 -1.56 3.63 -1.93
C ILE A 52 -0.52 3.30 -3.01
N VAL A 53 -0.22 2.01 -3.19
CA VAL A 53 0.72 1.55 -4.23
C VAL A 53 0.22 1.94 -5.63
N GLU A 54 -1.06 1.70 -5.91
CA GLU A 54 -1.69 2.08 -7.19
C GLU A 54 -1.63 3.58 -7.44
N GLU A 55 -1.77 4.39 -6.38
CA GLU A 55 -1.89 5.83 -6.51
C GLU A 55 -0.53 6.55 -6.69
N MET A 56 0.51 6.16 -5.95
CA MET A 56 1.77 6.93 -5.92
C MET A 56 3.00 6.21 -6.47
N SER A 57 2.96 4.90 -6.70
CA SER A 57 4.20 4.12 -6.91
C SER A 57 4.48 3.93 -8.40
N ASP A 58 5.66 4.36 -8.86
CA ASP A 58 6.16 4.02 -10.19
C ASP A 58 6.63 2.56 -10.25
N VAL A 59 7.37 2.14 -9.22
CA VAL A 59 7.98 0.81 -9.10
C VAL A 59 7.77 0.25 -7.71
N VAL A 60 7.68 -1.09 -7.62
CA VAL A 60 7.34 -1.79 -6.38
C VAL A 60 8.31 -2.96 -6.20
N TYR A 61 8.77 -3.11 -4.96
CA TYR A 61 9.49 -4.29 -4.48
C TYR A 61 8.57 -5.09 -3.58
N VAL A 62 8.36 -6.37 -3.90
CA VAL A 62 7.59 -7.29 -3.07
C VAL A 62 8.56 -8.12 -2.24
N PHE A 63 8.42 -8.02 -0.92
CA PHE A 63 9.14 -8.86 0.03
C PHE A 63 8.32 -10.09 0.38
N GLY A 64 8.93 -11.26 0.27
CA GLY A 64 8.34 -12.52 0.71
C GLY A 64 8.41 -12.69 2.22
N MET A 65 7.69 -13.70 2.72
CA MET A 65 7.69 -14.06 4.14
C MET A 65 9.08 -14.46 4.68
N ASP A 66 9.97 -14.89 3.78
CA ASP A 66 11.37 -15.20 4.06
C ASP A 66 12.30 -13.96 4.07
N LYS A 67 11.72 -12.77 3.92
CA LYS A 67 12.40 -11.46 3.86
C LYS A 67 13.27 -11.25 2.62
N ASN A 68 13.10 -12.09 1.59
CA ASN A 68 13.75 -11.89 0.30
C ASN A 68 12.85 -11.11 -0.66
N ILE A 69 13.45 -10.39 -1.62
CA ILE A 69 12.70 -9.78 -2.72
C ILE A 69 12.23 -10.90 -3.64
N VAL A 70 10.92 -11.09 -3.74
CA VAL A 70 10.29 -12.11 -4.59
C VAL A 70 9.88 -11.57 -5.95
N LYS A 71 9.65 -10.25 -6.07
CA LYS A 71 9.41 -9.58 -7.34
C LYS A 71 9.75 -8.09 -7.27
N PHE A 72 10.15 -7.53 -8.42
CA PHE A 72 10.36 -6.11 -8.61
C PHE A 72 9.87 -5.72 -10.01
N GLY A 73 9.24 -4.55 -10.13
CA GLY A 73 8.83 -4.00 -11.42
C GLY A 73 7.87 -2.83 -11.29
N PRO A 74 7.28 -2.38 -12.42
CA PRO A 74 6.25 -1.33 -12.41
C PRO A 74 5.06 -1.72 -11.54
N ALA A 75 4.46 -0.76 -10.83
CA ALA A 75 3.33 -1.02 -9.94
C ALA A 75 2.19 -1.77 -10.64
N GLU A 76 1.82 -1.35 -11.85
CA GLU A 76 0.78 -2.03 -12.67
C GLU A 76 1.08 -3.53 -12.86
N GLY A 77 2.33 -3.90 -13.14
CA GLY A 77 2.71 -5.30 -13.35
C GLY A 77 2.74 -6.13 -12.07
N ILE A 78 2.90 -5.49 -10.91
CA ILE A 78 2.81 -6.14 -9.61
C ILE A 78 1.35 -6.30 -9.20
N LEU A 79 0.54 -5.22 -9.32
CA LEU A 79 -0.86 -5.19 -8.92
C LEU A 79 -1.73 -6.16 -9.75
N ASN A 80 -1.39 -6.39 -11.01
CA ASN A 80 -2.06 -7.37 -11.86
C ASN A 80 -1.68 -8.84 -11.57
N ASP A 81 -0.64 -9.09 -10.77
CA ASP A 81 -0.19 -10.44 -10.41
C ASP A 81 -0.88 -10.94 -9.13
N THR A 82 -2.16 -11.29 -9.25
CA THR A 82 -2.97 -11.77 -8.12
C THR A 82 -2.41 -13.02 -7.45
N ALA A 83 -1.71 -13.89 -8.19
CA ALA A 83 -1.08 -15.08 -7.64
C ALA A 83 0.08 -14.71 -6.71
N LEU A 84 0.95 -13.78 -7.13
CA LEU A 84 2.01 -13.24 -6.29
C LEU A 84 1.45 -12.56 -5.04
N LEU A 85 0.46 -11.68 -5.20
CA LEU A 85 -0.10 -10.93 -4.08
C LEU A 85 -0.75 -11.87 -3.05
N SER A 86 -1.50 -12.88 -3.51
CA SER A 86 -2.13 -13.86 -2.64
C SER A 86 -1.11 -14.76 -1.94
N ALA A 87 -0.07 -15.21 -2.66
CA ALA A 87 0.99 -16.04 -2.09
C ALA A 87 1.80 -15.34 -0.99
N ASN A 88 1.83 -14.00 -1.00
CA ASN A 88 2.52 -13.17 -0.03
C ASN A 88 1.57 -12.44 0.94
N ASN A 89 0.31 -12.89 1.03
CA ASN A 89 -0.68 -12.37 1.97
C ASN A 89 -0.96 -10.86 1.84
N LEU A 90 -0.75 -10.29 0.65
CA LEU A 90 -1.05 -8.89 0.32
C LEU A 90 -2.50 -8.69 -0.17
N VAL A 91 -3.15 -9.78 -0.61
CA VAL A 91 -4.59 -9.81 -0.90
C VAL A 91 -5.22 -11.07 -0.32
N HIS A 92 -6.45 -10.94 0.19
CA HIS A 92 -7.23 -12.08 0.66
C HIS A 92 -8.39 -12.37 -0.30
N ILE A 93 -8.38 -13.56 -0.92
CA ILE A 93 -9.44 -14.00 -1.83
C ILE A 93 -10.56 -14.66 -1.00
N HIS A 94 -11.60 -13.89 -0.67
CA HIS A 94 -12.82 -14.46 -0.06
C HIS A 94 -13.73 -15.09 -1.14
N SER A 95 -13.92 -16.41 -1.09
CA SER A 95 -14.96 -17.08 -1.89
C SER A 95 -16.25 -17.23 -1.08
N HIS A 96 -17.36 -16.67 -1.55
CA HIS A 96 -18.68 -16.92 -0.96
C HIS A 96 -19.57 -17.68 -1.95
N ARG A 97 -20.38 -18.61 -1.41
CA ARG A 97 -21.32 -19.46 -2.17
C ARG A 97 -22.75 -19.02 -1.90
N HIS A 98 -23.48 -18.63 -2.94
CA HIS A 98 -24.92 -18.32 -2.86
C HIS A 98 -25.68 -19.13 -3.91
N LYS A 99 -26.69 -19.91 -3.49
CA LYS A 99 -27.63 -20.68 -4.34
C LYS A 99 -27.00 -21.19 -5.65
N ASP A 100 -26.01 -22.07 -5.52
CA ASP A 100 -25.27 -22.75 -6.60
C ASP A 100 -24.42 -21.90 -7.56
N LYS A 101 -23.98 -20.70 -7.15
CA LYS A 101 -22.85 -20.00 -7.79
C LYS A 101 -21.82 -19.52 -6.77
N VAL A 102 -20.53 -19.64 -7.12
CA VAL A 102 -19.38 -19.14 -6.34
C VAL A 102 -18.87 -17.88 -7.03
N HIS A 103 -18.85 -16.75 -6.32
CA HIS A 103 -18.34 -15.49 -6.84
C HIS A 103 -17.24 -14.95 -5.90
N VAL A 104 -16.28 -14.25 -6.48
CA VAL A 104 -15.10 -13.66 -5.82
C VAL A 104 -15.21 -12.13 -5.94
N HIS A 105 -15.12 -11.40 -4.83
CA HIS A 105 -15.00 -9.94 -4.85
C HIS A 105 -13.92 -9.50 -3.84
N PRO A 106 -13.06 -8.53 -4.19
CA PRO A 106 -12.07 -7.97 -3.27
C PRO A 106 -12.76 -7.13 -2.18
N HIS A 107 -12.29 -7.24 -0.93
CA HIS A 107 -12.64 -6.35 0.18
C HIS A 107 -11.36 -5.73 0.74
N LEU A 108 -11.35 -4.41 0.92
CA LEU A 108 -10.32 -3.70 1.70
C LEU A 108 -10.57 -3.95 3.21
N HIS A 109 -9.52 -4.25 3.96
CA HIS A 109 -9.59 -4.41 5.41
C HIS A 109 -9.71 -3.02 6.07
N ILE A 110 -10.90 -2.66 6.57
CA ILE A 110 -11.05 -1.57 7.53
C ILE A 110 -11.01 -2.21 8.92
N GLU A 111 -9.87 -2.13 9.61
CA GLU A 111 -9.74 -2.66 10.96
C GLU A 111 -10.58 -1.85 11.95
N HIS A 112 -11.63 -2.47 12.49
CA HIS A 112 -12.35 -1.98 13.66
C HIS A 112 -11.65 -2.48 14.94
N HIS A 113 -10.74 -1.69 15.51
CA HIS A 113 -10.27 -1.90 16.87
C HIS A 113 -11.35 -1.40 17.87
N GLN A 114 -12.16 -2.32 18.39
CA GLN A 114 -12.84 -2.10 19.68
C GLN A 114 -11.96 -2.64 20.80
N SER A 115 -11.30 -1.73 21.51
CA SER A 115 -10.72 -2.01 22.83
C SER A 115 -11.84 -1.96 23.87
N THR A 116 -12.35 -3.11 24.29
CA THR A 116 -13.06 -3.23 25.57
C THR A 116 -12.05 -3.12 26.70
N GLY A 117 -12.15 -2.03 27.47
CA GLY A 117 -11.73 -1.98 28.86
C GLY A 117 -12.85 -2.43 29.79
#